data_AF-A0ABD6SFQ6-F1
#
_entry.id   AF-A0ABD6SFQ6-F1
#
_cell.length_a   1.000
_cell.length_b   1.000
_cell.length_c   1.000
_cell.angle_alpha   90.00
_cell.angle_beta   90.00
_cell.angle_gamma   90.00
#
_symmetry.space_group_name_H-M   'P 1'
#
loop_
_entity.id
_entity.type
_entity.pdbx_description
1 polymer ?
#
loop_
_entity_poly.entity_id
_entity_poly.type
_entity_poly.pdbx_seq_one_letter_code
_entity_poly.pdbx_strand_id
1 'polypeptide(L)'
;MYIVKRRKNRNQDTFQMVADYVKQGKTVLIGGTLGSGKTTLLKELLSFTGDDKVVAVGWDVEMTGITCSNVTVRDKQDDNIPQDIVKAVENGEAIRLAYDNVRGESIVSAMKMWEGTGKGLGTVVTTSMEMLIHCLLLRDMEMKKATREEATERFVKTFDILVFMGYKHKDIQEIVEVDKQVTNEVRVLPVAKAVEINWE
;
A
#
# COMPACT_ATOMS: atom_id res chain seq x y z
N MET A 1 28.13 19.55 28.99
CA MET A 1 28.23 19.41 27.53
C MET A 1 27.31 18.28 27.10
N TYR A 2 26.09 18.58 26.68
CA TYR A 2 25.12 17.55 26.30
C TYR A 2 25.45 17.06 24.89
N ILE A 3 25.84 15.78 24.78
CA ILE A 3 25.94 15.11 23.49
C ILE A 3 24.53 14.78 23.05
N VAL A 4 23.94 15.64 22.22
CA VAL A 4 22.75 15.29 21.45
C VAL A 4 23.16 14.24 20.43
N LYS A 5 22.91 12.96 20.72
CA LYS A 5 23.02 11.88 19.73
C LYS A 5 22.03 12.17 18.60
N ARG A 6 22.55 12.62 17.45
CA ARG A 6 21.79 12.89 16.23
C ARG A 6 20.97 11.65 15.82
N ARG A 7 19.63 11.75 15.83
CA ARG A 7 18.70 10.86 15.12
C ARG A 7 18.83 11.11 13.61
N LYS A 8 19.73 10.42 12.88
CA LYS A 8 19.94 10.74 11.45
C LYS A 8 19.62 9.67 10.40
N ASN A 9 19.44 8.37 10.73
CA ASN A 9 19.35 7.35 9.66
C ASN A 9 18.13 6.39 9.72
N ARG A 10 17.34 6.37 10.81
CA ARG A 10 16.34 5.29 11.02
C ARG A 10 15.15 5.31 10.04
N ASN A 11 14.71 6.47 9.59
CA ASN A 11 13.64 6.55 8.59
C ASN A 11 14.12 6.15 7.19
N GLN A 12 15.40 6.36 6.90
CA GLN A 12 16.01 5.97 5.63
C GLN A 12 16.14 4.44 5.53
N ASP A 13 16.52 3.78 6.62
CA ASP A 13 16.61 2.31 6.65
C ASP A 13 15.21 1.66 6.49
N THR A 14 14.20 2.20 7.18
CA THR A 14 12.81 1.73 7.08
C THR A 14 12.21 2.02 5.70
N PHE A 15 12.49 3.19 5.12
CA PHE A 15 12.12 3.51 3.74
C PHE A 15 12.77 2.54 2.75
N GLN A 16 14.08 2.31 2.88
CA GLN A 16 14.83 1.42 1.99
C GLN A 16 14.28 0.00 2.06
N MET A 17 13.90 -0.48 3.24
CA MET A 17 13.24 -1.77 3.42
C MET A 17 11.92 -1.87 2.62
N VAL A 18 11.06 -0.85 2.70
CA VAL A 18 9.82 -0.82 1.90
C VAL A 18 10.15 -0.78 0.41
N ALA A 19 11.12 0.03 0.01
CA ALA A 19 11.58 0.13 -1.37
C ALA A 19 12.11 -1.21 -1.91
N ASP A 20 12.82 -1.99 -1.10
CA ASP A 20 13.33 -3.31 -1.47
C ASP A 20 12.17 -4.30 -1.69
N TYR A 21 11.11 -4.24 -0.89
CA TYR A 21 9.90 -5.04 -1.14
C TYR A 21 9.21 -4.65 -2.44
N VAL A 22 9.09 -3.35 -2.74
CA VAL A 22 8.55 -2.89 -4.02
C VAL A 22 9.37 -3.43 -5.18
N LYS A 23 10.70 -3.32 -5.10
CA LYS A 23 11.64 -3.83 -6.11
C LYS A 23 11.54 -5.34 -6.32
N GLN A 24 11.20 -6.09 -5.27
CA GLN A 24 10.98 -7.55 -5.34
C GLN A 24 9.63 -7.94 -5.99
N GLY A 25 8.81 -6.97 -6.40
CA GLY A 25 7.49 -7.27 -6.96
C GLY A 25 6.38 -7.38 -5.92
N LYS A 26 6.65 -7.13 -4.63
CA LYS A 26 5.62 -7.30 -3.59
C LYS A 26 4.50 -6.27 -3.74
N THR A 27 3.30 -6.68 -3.35
CA THR A 27 2.12 -5.82 -3.20
C THR A 27 2.14 -5.14 -1.83
N VAL A 28 2.22 -3.82 -1.83
CA VAL A 28 2.39 -2.99 -0.63
C VAL A 28 1.21 -2.05 -0.45
N LEU A 29 0.59 -2.07 0.74
CA LEU A 29 -0.49 -1.17 1.11
C LEU A 29 -0.06 -0.22 2.23
N ILE A 30 -0.22 1.09 2.00
CA ILE A 30 0.20 2.16 2.92
C ILE A 30 -1.03 2.75 3.62
N GLY A 31 -1.18 2.47 4.92
CA GLY A 31 -2.16 3.05 5.82
C GLY A 31 -1.67 4.31 6.53
N GLY A 32 -2.60 5.12 7.04
CA GLY A 32 -2.30 6.32 7.82
C GLY A 32 -3.39 7.39 7.68
N THR A 33 -3.44 8.33 8.62
CA THR A 33 -4.48 9.38 8.64
C THR A 33 -4.28 10.42 7.51
N LEU A 34 -5.26 11.31 7.32
CA LEU A 34 -5.10 12.44 6.38
C LEU A 34 -3.88 13.28 6.77
N GLY A 35 -3.08 13.67 5.78
CA GLY A 35 -1.86 14.45 6.00
C GLY A 35 -0.65 13.69 6.55
N SER A 36 -0.73 12.36 6.71
CA SER A 36 0.38 11.55 7.23
C SER A 36 1.55 11.34 6.26
N GLY A 37 1.43 11.75 5.00
CA GLY A 37 2.49 11.64 3.99
C GLY A 37 2.40 10.39 3.08
N LYS A 38 1.33 9.59 3.13
CA LYS A 38 1.18 8.35 2.34
C LYS A 38 1.41 8.56 0.85
N THR A 39 0.82 9.59 0.26
CA THR A 39 0.92 9.88 -1.17
C THR A 39 2.33 10.32 -1.55
N THR A 40 3.04 11.02 -0.65
CA THR A 40 4.47 11.32 -0.82
C THR A 40 5.29 10.03 -0.83
N LEU A 41 5.08 9.14 0.14
CA LEU A 41 5.77 7.85 0.20
C LEU A 41 5.45 6.99 -1.04
N LEU A 42 4.19 6.93 -1.46
CA LEU A 42 3.77 6.24 -2.68
C LEU A 42 4.60 6.71 -3.89
N LYS A 43 4.68 8.03 -4.11
CA LYS A 43 5.44 8.61 -5.23
C LYS A 43 6.91 8.25 -5.19
N GLU A 44 7.53 8.30 -4.01
CA GLU A 44 8.93 7.93 -3.85
C GLU A 44 9.15 6.46 -4.21
N LEU A 45 8.26 5.57 -3.75
CA LEU A 45 8.32 4.13 -4.04
C LEU A 45 8.12 3.79 -5.52
N LEU A 46 7.45 4.64 -6.31
CA LEU A 46 7.33 4.43 -7.76
C LEU A 46 8.70 4.36 -8.46
N SER A 47 9.70 5.06 -7.92
CA SER A 47 11.07 5.05 -8.44
C SER A 47 11.81 3.72 -8.20
N PHE A 48 11.24 2.82 -7.39
CA PHE A 48 11.82 1.53 -7.01
C PHE A 48 11.08 0.34 -7.62
N THR A 49 10.19 0.60 -8.58
CA THR A 49 9.42 -0.43 -9.29
C THR A 49 10.26 -1.23 -10.30
N GLY A 50 11.53 -0.85 -10.50
CA GLY A 50 12.44 -1.53 -11.42
C GLY A 50 11.94 -1.40 -12.86
N ASP A 51 11.88 -2.54 -13.56
CA ASP A 51 11.44 -2.60 -14.96
C ASP A 51 9.92 -2.77 -15.13
N ASP A 52 9.15 -2.75 -14.03
CA ASP A 52 7.70 -2.84 -14.10
C ASP A 52 7.15 -1.68 -14.94
N LYS A 53 6.24 -1.99 -15.88
CA LYS A 53 5.34 -0.95 -16.43
C LYS A 53 4.33 -0.60 -15.35
N VAL A 54 4.28 0.66 -14.96
CA VAL A 54 3.42 1.11 -13.87
C VAL A 54 2.28 1.95 -14.42
N VAL A 55 1.06 1.64 -14.01
CA VAL A 55 -0.08 2.54 -14.16
C VAL A 55 -0.46 3.09 -12.79
N ALA A 56 -0.30 4.39 -12.63
CA ALA A 56 -0.59 5.10 -11.40
C ALA A 56 -1.90 5.87 -11.54
N VAL A 57 -2.87 5.58 -10.69
CA VAL A 57 -4.20 6.20 -10.68
C VAL A 57 -4.35 7.05 -9.43
N GLY A 58 -4.66 8.32 -9.60
CA GLY A 58 -4.84 9.25 -8.49
C GLY A 58 -5.35 10.59 -8.99
N TRP A 59 -5.63 11.52 -8.07
CA TRP A 59 -6.01 12.87 -8.47
C TRP A 59 -4.83 13.56 -9.14
N ASP A 60 -5.04 14.18 -10.30
CA ASP A 60 -3.96 14.82 -11.08
C ASP A 60 -3.06 15.72 -10.23
N VAL A 61 -3.66 16.58 -9.38
CA VAL A 61 -2.93 17.48 -8.47
C VAL A 61 -2.06 16.72 -7.47
N GLU A 62 -2.56 15.61 -6.95
CA GLU A 62 -1.86 14.77 -5.98
C GLU A 62 -0.79 13.91 -6.62
N MET A 63 -0.87 13.61 -7.92
CA MET A 63 0.09 12.76 -8.65
C MET A 63 1.10 13.53 -9.50
N THR A 64 1.03 14.87 -9.51
CA THR A 64 2.04 15.73 -10.13
C THR A 64 3.47 15.44 -9.64
N GLY A 65 4.46 15.65 -10.52
CA GLY A 65 5.88 15.53 -10.18
C GLY A 65 6.47 14.12 -10.29
N ILE A 66 5.68 13.13 -10.70
CA ILE A 66 6.20 11.80 -11.07
C ILE A 66 6.94 11.92 -12.41
N THR A 67 8.25 11.69 -12.41
CA THR A 67 9.12 11.79 -13.60
C THR A 67 9.66 10.44 -14.09
N CYS A 68 9.19 9.34 -13.49
CA CYS A 68 9.62 7.98 -13.83
C CYS A 68 9.11 7.59 -15.22
N SER A 69 10.02 7.27 -16.14
CA SER A 69 9.67 6.97 -17.54
C SER A 69 8.80 5.72 -17.73
N ASN A 70 8.83 4.79 -16.78
CA ASN A 70 8.02 3.57 -16.76
C ASN A 70 6.64 3.77 -16.10
N VAL A 71 6.31 4.97 -15.63
CA VAL A 71 5.04 5.28 -14.97
C VAL A 71 4.12 6.10 -15.88
N THR A 72 2.92 5.58 -16.12
CA THR A 72 1.82 6.33 -16.74
C THR A 72 0.86 6.78 -15.65
N VAL A 73 0.66 8.09 -15.50
CA VAL A 73 -0.31 8.66 -14.56
C VAL A 73 -1.67 8.80 -15.24
N ARG A 74 -2.74 8.44 -14.53
CA ARG A 74 -4.13 8.59 -14.97
C ARG A 74 -4.94 9.31 -13.89
N ASP A 75 -5.72 10.30 -14.31
CA ASP A 75 -6.61 11.02 -13.40
C ASP A 75 -7.75 10.13 -12.91
N LYS A 76 -8.04 10.22 -11.62
CA LYS A 76 -9.12 9.51 -10.93
C LYS A 76 -10.42 10.33 -10.99
N GLN A 77 -10.82 10.77 -12.19
CA GLN A 77 -12.11 11.47 -12.37
C GLN A 77 -13.31 10.53 -12.15
N ASP A 78 -13.06 9.22 -12.19
CA ASP A 78 -14.00 8.16 -11.84
C ASP A 78 -13.32 7.21 -10.83
N ASP A 79 -14.08 6.72 -9.86
CA ASP A 79 -13.63 5.70 -8.90
C ASP A 79 -13.43 4.33 -9.57
N ASN A 80 -13.83 4.19 -10.84
CA ASN A 80 -13.66 3.00 -11.66
C ASN A 80 -12.24 2.87 -12.24
N ILE A 81 -11.83 1.61 -12.39
CA ILE A 81 -10.55 1.26 -13.02
C ILE A 81 -10.70 1.38 -14.54
N PRO A 82 -9.79 2.10 -15.23
CA PRO A 82 -9.82 2.21 -16.69
C PRO A 82 -9.88 0.84 -17.39
N GLN A 83 -10.79 0.69 -18.36
CA GLN A 83 -11.09 -0.59 -19.02
C GLN A 83 -9.91 -1.15 -19.85
N ASP A 84 -9.05 -0.29 -20.36
CA ASP A 84 -7.82 -0.69 -21.05
C ASP A 84 -6.84 -1.39 -20.10
N ILE A 85 -6.74 -0.93 -18.85
CA ILE A 85 -5.94 -1.58 -17.80
C ILE A 85 -6.53 -2.95 -17.46
N VAL A 86 -7.86 -3.03 -17.29
CA VAL A 86 -8.54 -4.31 -17.01
C VAL A 86 -8.20 -5.33 -18.09
N LYS A 87 -8.31 -4.96 -19.37
CA LYS A 87 -7.96 -5.82 -20.50
C LYS A 87 -6.47 -6.21 -20.52
N ALA A 88 -5.56 -5.28 -20.22
CA ALA A 88 -4.12 -5.57 -20.16
C ALA A 88 -3.81 -6.63 -19.09
N VAL A 89 -4.43 -6.52 -17.91
CA VAL A 89 -4.28 -7.53 -16.84
C VAL A 89 -4.90 -8.87 -17.25
N GLU A 90 -6.10 -8.86 -17.84
CA GLU A 90 -6.75 -10.08 -18.33
C GLU A 90 -5.93 -10.79 -19.43
N ASN A 91 -5.18 -10.04 -20.23
CA ASN A 91 -4.25 -10.57 -21.24
C ASN A 91 -2.90 -11.03 -20.67
N GLY A 92 -2.69 -10.92 -19.36
CA GLY A 92 -1.45 -11.35 -18.70
C GLY A 92 -0.28 -10.38 -18.89
N GLU A 93 -0.54 -9.11 -19.21
CA GLU A 93 0.54 -8.12 -19.26
C GLU A 93 1.15 -7.89 -17.88
N ALA A 94 2.47 -7.90 -17.81
CA ALA A 94 3.20 -7.61 -16.58
C ALA A 94 3.16 -6.12 -16.26
N ILE A 95 2.11 -5.70 -15.54
CA ILE A 95 1.92 -4.32 -15.08
C ILE A 95 1.85 -4.26 -13.56
N ARG A 96 2.34 -3.17 -12.99
CA ARG A 96 2.09 -2.80 -11.59
C ARG A 96 1.03 -1.72 -11.52
N LEU A 97 0.10 -1.87 -10.58
CA LEU A 97 -0.96 -0.88 -10.36
C LEU A 97 -0.73 -0.11 -9.08
N ALA A 98 -0.57 1.20 -9.22
CA ALA A 98 -0.43 2.11 -8.09
C ALA A 98 -1.71 2.94 -7.94
N TYR A 99 -2.33 2.93 -6.75
CA TYR A 99 -3.50 3.74 -6.46
C TYR A 99 -3.22 4.71 -5.34
N ASP A 100 -3.36 6.00 -5.64
CA ASP A 100 -3.49 6.99 -4.60
C ASP A 100 -4.90 6.93 -4.01
N ASN A 101 -4.92 6.71 -2.70
CA ASN A 101 -6.06 6.94 -1.83
C ASN A 101 -7.30 6.15 -2.25
N VAL A 102 -7.17 4.84 -2.09
CA VAL A 102 -8.25 3.87 -2.31
C VAL A 102 -9.29 4.02 -1.19
N ARG A 103 -10.55 4.20 -1.58
CA ARG A 103 -11.66 4.55 -0.66
C ARG A 103 -12.94 3.81 -1.02
N GLY A 104 -13.79 3.62 -0.03
CA GLY A 104 -15.17 3.19 -0.25
C GLY A 104 -15.26 1.88 -1.01
N GLU A 105 -15.94 1.89 -2.15
CA GLU A 105 -16.20 0.70 -2.97
C GLU A 105 -15.03 0.36 -3.91
N SER A 106 -14.17 1.33 -4.23
CA SER A 106 -13.00 1.12 -5.11
C SER A 106 -11.97 0.13 -4.53
N ILE A 107 -12.05 -0.14 -3.22
CA ILE A 107 -11.08 -1.01 -2.52
C ILE A 107 -11.13 -2.45 -2.97
N VAL A 108 -12.32 -2.97 -3.23
CA VAL A 108 -12.51 -4.36 -3.66
C VAL A 108 -12.10 -4.52 -5.12
N SER A 109 -12.34 -3.50 -5.95
CA SER A 109 -11.86 -3.45 -7.32
C SER A 109 -10.33 -3.38 -7.38
N ALA A 110 -9.70 -2.54 -6.55
CA ALA A 110 -8.26 -2.44 -6.45
C ALA A 110 -7.62 -3.76 -5.98
N MET A 111 -8.19 -4.40 -4.94
CA MET A 111 -7.74 -5.71 -4.47
C MET A 111 -7.79 -6.77 -5.57
N LYS A 112 -8.90 -6.87 -6.32
CA LYS A 112 -9.02 -7.81 -7.44
C LYS A 112 -7.91 -7.60 -8.49
N MET A 113 -7.59 -6.35 -8.80
CA MET A 113 -6.56 -6.03 -9.78
C MET A 113 -5.14 -6.30 -9.26
N TRP A 114 -4.88 -6.04 -7.98
CA TRP A 114 -3.62 -6.39 -7.34
C TRP A 114 -3.43 -7.89 -7.23
N GLU A 115 -4.48 -8.65 -6.92
CA GLU A 115 -4.47 -10.12 -6.97
C GLU A 115 -4.14 -10.62 -8.39
N GLY A 116 -4.78 -10.04 -9.43
CA GLY A 116 -4.55 -10.44 -10.82
C GLY A 116 -3.15 -10.10 -11.35
N THR A 117 -2.57 -8.99 -10.91
CA THR A 117 -1.20 -8.57 -11.32
C THR A 117 -0.10 -9.16 -10.45
N GLY A 118 -0.43 -9.55 -9.22
CA GLY A 118 0.53 -9.88 -8.15
C GLY A 118 1.38 -8.68 -7.70
N LYS A 119 1.17 -7.48 -8.26
CA LYS A 119 2.03 -6.30 -8.10
C LYS A 119 1.19 -5.05 -7.88
N GLY A 120 0.97 -4.71 -6.61
CA GLY A 120 0.22 -3.51 -6.21
C GLY A 120 1.00 -2.51 -5.38
N LEU A 121 0.62 -1.24 -5.51
CA LEU A 121 0.95 -0.17 -4.56
C LEU A 121 -0.32 0.62 -4.25
N GLY A 122 -0.61 0.88 -2.99
CA GLY A 122 -1.83 1.59 -2.63
C GLY A 122 -1.70 2.43 -1.39
N THR A 123 -2.50 3.49 -1.29
CA THR A 123 -2.69 4.21 -0.03
C THR A 123 -4.14 4.13 0.44
N VAL A 124 -4.34 4.02 1.76
CA VAL A 124 -5.67 3.98 2.40
C VAL A 124 -5.65 4.89 3.63
N VAL A 125 -6.74 5.64 3.82
CA VAL A 125 -6.92 6.45 5.02
C VAL A 125 -7.42 5.54 6.15
N THR A 126 -6.65 5.47 7.23
CA THR A 126 -6.95 4.65 8.41
C THR A 126 -6.22 5.20 9.63
N THR A 127 -6.65 4.82 10.83
CA THR A 127 -6.12 5.32 12.10
C THR A 127 -5.11 4.37 12.76
N SER A 128 -5.06 3.10 12.36
CA SER A 128 -4.06 2.13 12.82
C SER A 128 -3.90 0.98 11.82
N MET A 129 -2.90 0.11 12.06
CA MET A 129 -2.70 -1.12 11.30
C MET A 129 -3.87 -2.10 11.46
N GLU A 130 -4.39 -2.26 12.67
CA GLU A 130 -5.53 -3.12 12.95
C GLU A 130 -6.79 -2.61 12.24
N MET A 131 -7.01 -1.30 12.27
CA MET A 131 -8.13 -0.68 11.55
C MET A 131 -7.99 -0.78 10.03
N LEU A 132 -6.76 -0.75 9.50
CA LEU A 132 -6.50 -1.00 8.08
C LEU A 132 -7.04 -2.39 7.68
N ILE A 133 -6.59 -3.43 8.38
CA ILE A 133 -6.97 -4.83 8.12
C ILE A 133 -8.48 -5.01 8.32
N HIS A 134 -9.02 -4.53 9.42
CA HIS A 134 -10.44 -4.68 9.75
C HIS A 134 -11.34 -4.02 8.70
N CYS A 135 -11.06 -2.78 8.30
CA CYS A 135 -11.86 -2.07 7.31
C CYS A 135 -11.81 -2.74 5.94
N LEU A 136 -10.66 -3.28 5.54
CA LEU A 136 -10.51 -4.01 4.28
C LEU A 136 -11.35 -5.29 4.25
N LEU A 137 -11.25 -6.11 5.30
CA LEU A 137 -12.02 -7.35 5.41
C LEU A 137 -13.52 -7.09 5.46
N LEU A 138 -13.96 -6.15 6.29
CA LEU A 138 -15.37 -5.79 6.41
C LEU A 138 -15.92 -5.36 5.05
N ARG A 139 -15.19 -4.50 4.32
CA ARG A 139 -15.64 -3.97 3.04
C ARG A 139 -15.71 -5.03 1.96
N ASP A 140 -14.73 -5.92 1.91
CA ASP A 140 -14.73 -7.04 0.99
C ASP A 140 -15.90 -8.00 1.27
N MET A 141 -16.14 -8.35 2.54
CA MET A 141 -17.29 -9.16 2.95
C MET A 141 -18.62 -8.53 2.54
N GLU A 142 -18.81 -7.23 2.83
CA GLU A 142 -20.04 -6.48 2.48
C GLU A 142 -20.29 -6.49 0.97
N MET A 143 -19.29 -6.13 0.18
CA MET A 143 -19.45 -5.97 -1.27
C MET A 143 -19.55 -7.29 -2.02
N LYS A 144 -18.81 -8.32 -1.57
CA LYS A 144 -18.82 -9.64 -2.21
C LYS A 144 -19.87 -10.59 -1.63
N LYS A 145 -20.59 -10.17 -0.58
CA LYS A 145 -21.47 -11.04 0.21
C LYS A 145 -20.75 -12.31 0.66
N ALA A 146 -19.50 -12.16 1.07
CA ALA A 146 -18.60 -13.26 1.35
C ALA A 146 -18.47 -13.53 2.85
N THR A 147 -18.08 -14.76 3.17
CA THR A 147 -17.68 -15.16 4.51
C THR A 147 -16.35 -14.50 4.90
N ARG A 148 -16.06 -14.51 6.20
CA ARG A 148 -14.79 -14.01 6.74
C ARG A 148 -13.59 -14.82 6.23
N GLU A 149 -13.76 -16.12 6.03
CA GLU A 149 -12.72 -17.01 5.50
C GLU A 149 -12.37 -16.62 4.06
N GLU A 150 -13.37 -16.47 3.19
CA GLU A 150 -13.18 -16.05 1.80
C GLU A 150 -12.54 -14.65 1.68
N ALA A 151 -12.95 -13.71 2.55
CA ALA A 151 -12.36 -12.37 2.58
C ALA A 151 -10.90 -12.40 3.06
N THR A 152 -10.60 -13.24 4.06
CA THR A 152 -9.24 -13.45 4.55
C THR A 152 -8.37 -14.09 3.48
N GLU A 153 -8.89 -15.11 2.77
CA GLU A 153 -8.19 -15.75 1.65
C GLU A 153 -7.82 -14.74 0.56
N ARG A 154 -8.77 -13.88 0.14
CA ARG A 154 -8.48 -12.80 -0.81
C ARG A 154 -7.46 -11.81 -0.27
N PHE A 155 -7.56 -11.43 0.99
CA PHE A 155 -6.61 -10.51 1.62
C PHE A 155 -5.18 -11.06 1.58
N VAL A 156 -4.96 -12.30 2.01
CA VAL A 156 -3.61 -12.89 2.07
C VAL A 156 -3.03 -13.18 0.68
N LYS A 157 -3.89 -13.47 -0.31
CA LYS A 157 -3.48 -13.58 -1.72
C LYS A 157 -3.07 -12.22 -2.30
N THR A 158 -3.76 -11.15 -1.90
CA THR A 158 -3.56 -9.81 -2.47
C THR A 158 -2.33 -9.11 -1.88
N PHE A 159 -2.18 -9.07 -0.56
CA PHE A 159 -1.22 -8.19 0.11
C PHE A 159 -0.03 -8.95 0.65
N ASP A 160 1.17 -8.44 0.41
CA ASP A 160 2.41 -8.98 0.98
C ASP A 160 2.88 -8.16 2.18
N ILE A 161 2.84 -6.82 2.05
CA ILE A 161 3.36 -5.88 3.03
C ILE A 161 2.31 -4.83 3.35
N LEU A 162 2.11 -4.58 4.64
CA LEU A 162 1.33 -3.44 5.11
C LEU A 162 2.28 -2.46 5.81
N VAL A 163 2.14 -1.18 5.48
CA VAL A 163 2.94 -0.09 6.02
C VAL A 163 2.00 0.89 6.69
N PHE A 164 2.28 1.32 7.92
CA PHE A 164 1.51 2.37 8.58
C PHE A 164 2.34 3.63 8.79
N MET A 165 1.81 4.77 8.37
CA MET A 165 2.43 6.08 8.50
C MET A 165 1.90 6.87 9.69
N GLY A 166 2.82 7.38 10.50
CA GLY A 166 2.51 8.23 11.64
C GLY A 166 2.27 9.69 11.26
N TYR A 167 1.14 10.25 11.69
CA TYR A 167 0.79 11.66 11.44
C TYR A 167 1.82 12.67 11.99
N LYS A 168 2.26 12.47 13.25
CA LYS A 168 3.05 13.46 13.99
C LYS A 168 4.41 13.77 13.35
N HIS A 169 5.06 12.73 12.82
CA HIS A 169 6.39 12.84 12.23
C HIS A 169 6.39 12.66 10.71
N LYS A 170 5.26 12.23 10.13
CA LYS A 170 5.12 11.87 8.71
C LYS A 170 6.13 10.80 8.27
N ASP A 171 6.40 9.87 9.18
CA ASP A 171 7.36 8.78 9.03
C ASP A 171 6.65 7.43 9.07
N ILE A 172 7.32 6.39 8.58
CA ILE A 172 6.85 5.01 8.70
C ILE A 172 6.94 4.59 10.18
N GLN A 173 5.78 4.23 10.76
CA GLN A 173 5.67 3.79 12.15
C GLN A 173 5.75 2.28 12.32
N GLU A 174 5.19 1.55 11.36
CA GLU A 174 5.06 0.10 11.44
C GLU A 174 5.12 -0.51 10.04
N ILE A 175 5.82 -1.64 9.94
CA ILE A 175 5.84 -2.50 8.76
C ILE A 175 5.54 -3.91 9.23
N VAL A 176 4.55 -4.54 8.58
CA VAL A 176 4.23 -5.95 8.81
C VAL A 176 4.18 -6.71 7.49
N GLU A 177 4.63 -7.95 7.55
CA GLU A 177 4.45 -8.94 6.49
C GLU A 177 3.15 -9.70 6.71
N VAL A 178 2.37 -9.90 5.66
CA VAL A 178 1.14 -10.70 5.72
C VAL A 178 1.53 -12.18 5.70
N ASP A 179 1.11 -12.92 6.74
CA ASP A 179 1.25 -14.38 6.76
C ASP A 179 0.38 -14.97 5.65
N LYS A 180 0.99 -15.78 4.78
CA LYS A 180 0.34 -16.38 3.62
C LYS A 180 -0.47 -17.63 3.97
N GLN A 181 -0.48 -18.05 5.24
CA GLN A 181 -1.38 -19.12 5.70
C GLN A 181 -2.83 -18.65 5.66
N VAL A 182 -3.66 -19.33 4.86
CA VAL A 182 -5.10 -19.08 4.81
C VAL A 182 -5.74 -19.63 6.08
N THR A 183 -6.28 -18.74 6.90
CA THR A 183 -7.07 -19.07 8.10
C THR A 183 -8.30 -18.17 8.17
N ASN A 184 -9.11 -18.26 9.23
CA ASN A 184 -10.25 -17.36 9.45
C ASN A 184 -9.86 -15.94 9.91
N GLU A 185 -8.56 -15.69 10.09
CA GLU A 185 -8.03 -14.42 10.54
C GLU A 185 -6.78 -14.05 9.72
N VAL A 186 -6.64 -12.75 9.43
CA VAL A 186 -5.40 -12.22 8.86
C VAL A 186 -4.36 -12.18 9.97
N ARG A 187 -3.27 -12.92 9.78
CA ARG A 187 -2.09 -12.86 10.64
C ARG A 187 -1.02 -12.01 9.98
N VAL A 188 -0.32 -11.25 10.80
CA VAL A 188 0.77 -10.39 10.35
C VAL A 188 2.01 -10.61 11.20
N LEU A 189 3.16 -10.61 10.55
CA LEU A 189 4.47 -10.78 11.17
C LEU A 189 5.13 -9.40 11.27
N PRO A 190 5.46 -8.92 12.49
CA PRO A 190 6.13 -7.64 12.64
C PRO A 190 7.54 -7.73 12.03
N VAL A 191 7.80 -6.88 11.03
CA VAL A 191 9.15 -6.77 10.42
C VAL A 191 9.96 -5.71 11.18
N ALA A 192 9.32 -4.59 11.52
CA ALA A 192 9.92 -3.53 12.32
C ALA A 192 8.84 -2.72 13.07
N LYS A 193 9.09 -2.43 14.35
CA LYS A 193 8.39 -1.36 15.11
C LYS A 193 9.27 -0.11 15.13
N ALA A 194 8.75 1.02 14.64
CA ALA A 194 9.55 2.25 14.62
C ALA A 194 9.62 2.97 15.99
N VAL A 195 8.83 2.59 17.01
CA VAL A 195 8.90 3.27 18.33
C VAL A 195 8.47 2.42 19.54
N GLU A 196 9.35 2.28 20.53
CA GLU A 196 8.98 2.37 21.97
C GLU A 196 9.16 3.85 22.36
N ILE A 197 8.07 4.53 22.70
CA ILE A 197 8.14 5.88 23.27
C ILE A 197 8.31 5.69 24.77
N ASN A 198 9.54 5.81 25.26
CA ASN A 198 9.78 6.05 26.67
C ASN A 198 9.36 7.48 26.99
N TRP A 199 8.33 7.62 27.81
CA TRP A 199 8.01 8.87 28.48
C TRP A 199 8.99 9.02 29.66
N GLU A 200 9.82 10.05 29.64
CA GLU A 200 10.39 10.65 30.85
C GLU A 200 9.48 11.79 31.32
#